data_AF-A0A7W1VRP7-F1
#
_entry.id   AF-A0A7W1VRP7-F1
#
_cell.length_a   1.000
_cell.length_b   1.000
_cell.length_c   1.000
_cell.angle_alpha   90.00
_cell.angle_beta   90.00
_cell.angle_gamma   90.00
#
_symmetry.space_group_name_H-M   'P 1'
#
loop_
_entity.id
_entity.type
_entity.pdbx_description
1 polymer ?
#
loop_
_entity_poly.entity_id
_entity_poly.type
_entity_poly.pdbx_seq_one_letter_code
_entity_poly.pdbx_strand_id
1 'polypeptide(L)'
;MSEQNIPESFNTEVVATGKPLEVWIALGALTFITLLQIIAAVSRNSGGLFVGALCNMALIVGLYRGHKWAYVVLIVFSIGGAVVAFGNSVQKGLVVLLLNAVVLVPILMSTRFFFPREQKPDLRLTMKSI
;
A
#
# COMPACT_ATOMS: atom_id res chain seq x y z
N MET A 1 23.02 -28.46 -30.01
CA MET A 1 21.76 -28.27 -29.28
C MET A 1 22.09 -27.36 -28.11
N SER A 2 21.94 -26.05 -28.32
CA SER A 2 22.38 -25.01 -27.39
C SER A 2 21.29 -24.75 -26.36
N GLU A 3 21.53 -25.14 -25.10
CA GLU A 3 20.74 -24.71 -23.96
C GLU A 3 20.82 -23.18 -23.85
N GLN A 4 19.71 -22.51 -24.13
CA GLN A 4 19.54 -21.11 -23.79
C GLN A 4 19.47 -21.01 -22.26
N ASN A 5 20.58 -20.58 -21.67
CA ASN A 5 20.66 -20.04 -20.32
C ASN A 5 19.71 -18.84 -20.26
N ILE A 6 18.48 -19.06 -19.81
CA ILE A 6 17.55 -17.98 -19.46
C ILE A 6 18.17 -17.30 -18.24
N PRO A 7 18.54 -16.02 -18.30
CA PRO A 7 19.08 -15.34 -17.14
C PRO A 7 17.98 -15.24 -16.07
N GLU A 8 18.04 -16.15 -15.10
CA GLU A 8 17.45 -15.96 -13.79
C GLU A 8 17.99 -14.67 -13.19
N SER A 9 17.14 -14.01 -12.42
CA SER A 9 17.42 -12.78 -11.68
C SER A 9 17.46 -11.52 -12.56
N PHE A 10 16.28 -11.17 -13.07
CA PHE A 10 15.80 -9.81 -12.85
C PHE A 10 15.80 -9.58 -11.33
N ASN A 11 16.98 -9.29 -10.78
CA ASN A 11 17.21 -8.86 -9.42
C ASN A 11 16.46 -7.55 -9.26
N THR A 12 15.16 -7.65 -8.98
CA THR A 12 14.41 -6.60 -8.32
C THR A 12 15.21 -6.27 -7.07
N GLU A 13 15.93 -5.16 -7.16
CA GLU A 13 16.69 -4.55 -6.09
C GLU A 13 15.85 -4.61 -4.83
N VAL A 14 16.22 -5.51 -3.93
CA VAL A 14 15.79 -5.46 -2.55
C VAL A 14 16.40 -4.18 -2.02
N VAL A 15 15.67 -3.07 -2.11
CA VAL A 15 16.08 -1.75 -1.63
C VAL A 15 16.38 -1.86 -0.14
N ALA A 16 17.65 -2.11 0.20
CA ALA A 16 18.39 -2.03 1.48
C ALA A 16 17.70 -2.37 2.83
N THR A 17 16.43 -2.78 2.84
CA THR A 17 15.54 -2.81 4.02
C THR A 17 14.60 -4.02 4.02
N GLY A 18 14.74 -4.95 3.06
CA GLY A 18 13.92 -6.16 2.96
C GLY A 18 12.45 -5.93 2.58
N LYS A 19 12.07 -4.70 2.20
CA LYS A 19 10.70 -4.35 1.78
C LYS A 19 10.59 -4.30 0.25
N PRO A 20 9.45 -4.75 -0.32
CA PRO A 20 9.20 -4.67 -1.75
C PRO A 20 9.13 -3.21 -2.22
N LEU A 21 9.61 -2.93 -3.44
CA LEU A 21 9.69 -1.59 -4.04
C LEU A 21 8.29 -0.94 -4.12
N GLU A 22 7.26 -1.74 -4.33
CA GLU A 22 5.86 -1.34 -4.43
C GLU A 22 5.37 -0.66 -3.13
N VAL A 23 5.82 -1.12 -1.97
CA VAL A 23 5.47 -0.50 -0.67
C VAL A 23 6.16 0.86 -0.54
N TRP A 24 7.39 1.01 -1.04
CA TRP A 24 8.09 2.29 -1.05
C TRP A 24 7.42 3.31 -1.97
N ILE A 25 6.98 2.88 -3.16
CA ILE A 25 6.21 3.73 -4.08
C ILE A 25 4.91 4.18 -3.42
N ALA A 26 4.18 3.27 -2.78
CA ALA A 26 2.95 3.60 -2.05
C ALA A 26 3.20 4.57 -0.88
N LEU A 27 4.26 4.35 -0.08
CA LEU A 27 4.63 5.25 1.01
C LEU A 27 4.99 6.64 0.51
N GLY A 28 5.76 6.74 -0.59
CA GLY A 28 6.12 8.01 -1.21
C GLY A 28 4.88 8.76 -1.71
N ALA A 29 4.01 8.08 -2.44
CA ALA A 29 2.76 8.65 -2.94
C ALA A 29 1.82 9.10 -1.80
N LEU A 30 1.65 8.27 -0.77
CA LEU A 30 0.80 8.59 0.38
C LEU A 30 1.36 9.78 1.18
N THR A 31 2.68 9.87 1.34
CA THR A 31 3.35 11.01 1.98
C THR A 31 3.12 12.30 1.19
N PHE A 32 3.27 12.25 -0.13
CA PHE A 32 3.02 13.39 -1.01
C PHE A 32 1.56 13.86 -0.93
N ILE A 33 0.59 12.95 -1.00
CA ILE A 33 -0.83 13.27 -0.84
C ILE A 33 -1.11 13.89 0.53
N THR A 34 -0.49 13.37 1.60
CA THR A 34 -0.63 13.89 2.96
C THR A 34 -0.13 15.33 3.05
N LEU A 35 1.02 15.64 2.44
CA LEU A 35 1.54 17.01 2.39
C LEU A 35 0.59 17.96 1.66
N LEU A 36 0.07 17.56 0.49
CA LEU A 36 -0.93 18.34 -0.22
C LEU A 36 -2.19 18.57 0.63
N GLN A 37 -2.61 17.56 1.38
CA GLN A 37 -3.77 17.65 2.27
C GLN A 37 -3.51 18.60 3.45
N ILE A 38 -2.31 18.61 4.03
CA ILE A 38 -1.92 19.57 5.08
C ILE A 38 -1.94 21.00 4.53
N ILE A 39 -1.35 21.23 3.34
CA ILE A 39 -1.35 22.55 2.69
C ILE A 39 -2.80 23.00 2.41
N ALA A 40 -3.65 22.08 1.92
CA ALA A 40 -5.08 22.34 1.71
C ALA A 40 -5.82 22.62 3.02
N ALA A 41 -5.48 21.93 4.11
CA ALA A 41 -6.08 22.12 5.42
C ALA A 41 -5.75 23.50 6.00
N VAL A 42 -4.49 23.92 5.90
CA VAL A 42 -4.02 25.25 6.33
C VAL A 42 -4.65 26.35 5.49
N SER A 43 -4.61 26.23 4.16
CA SER A 43 -5.15 27.27 3.26
C SER A 43 -6.66 27.46 3.35
N ARG A 44 -7.41 26.38 3.67
CA ARG A 44 -8.88 26.42 3.78
C ARG A 44 -9.40 26.45 5.22
N ASN A 45 -8.50 26.49 6.20
CA ASN A 45 -8.80 26.41 7.63
C ASN A 45 -9.81 25.31 7.98
N SER A 46 -9.67 24.13 7.35
CA SER A 46 -10.64 23.04 7.44
C SER A 46 -10.15 21.95 8.38
N GLY A 47 -10.76 21.86 9.56
CA GLY A 47 -10.43 20.82 10.55
C GLY A 47 -10.62 19.40 10.01
N GLY A 48 -11.58 19.17 9.11
CA GLY A 48 -11.78 17.86 8.48
C GLY A 48 -10.59 17.41 7.63
N LEU A 49 -9.92 18.34 6.94
CA LEU A 49 -8.71 18.02 6.17
C LEU A 49 -7.53 17.70 7.09
N PHE A 50 -7.42 18.37 8.25
CA PHE A 50 -6.44 18.04 9.28
C PHE A 50 -6.63 16.63 9.85
N VAL A 51 -7.86 16.26 10.18
CA VAL A 51 -8.17 14.89 10.65
C VAL A 51 -7.78 13.86 9.59
N GLY A 52 -8.12 14.10 8.33
CA GLY A 52 -7.72 13.20 7.25
C GLY A 52 -6.20 13.11 7.07
N ALA A 53 -5.46 14.20 7.24
CA ALA A 53 -3.99 14.17 7.20
C ALA A 53 -3.40 13.35 8.37
N LEU A 54 -3.97 13.45 9.57
CA LEU A 54 -3.56 12.64 10.73
C LEU A 54 -3.84 11.15 10.48
N CYS A 55 -4.99 10.81 9.89
CA CYS A 55 -5.30 9.43 9.48
C CYS A 55 -4.27 8.91 8.47
N ASN A 56 -3.88 9.72 7.48
CA ASN A 56 -2.86 9.32 6.51
C ASN A 56 -1.48 9.13 7.17
N MET A 57 -1.09 9.97 8.15
CA MET A 57 0.13 9.75 8.91
C MET A 57 0.12 8.42 9.67
N ALA A 58 -1.01 8.08 10.31
CA ALA A 58 -1.17 6.79 10.99
C ALA A 58 -1.06 5.62 10.01
N LEU A 59 -1.61 5.74 8.81
CA LEU A 59 -1.48 4.75 7.73
C LEU A 59 -0.04 4.62 7.24
N ILE A 60 0.69 5.72 7.05
CA ILE A 60 2.11 5.72 6.65
C ILE A 60 2.93 4.92 7.67
N VAL A 61 2.76 5.20 8.96
CA VAL A 61 3.47 4.47 10.04
C VAL A 61 3.07 2.99 10.05
N GLY A 62 1.78 2.71 9.91
CA GLY A 62 1.26 1.34 9.87
C GLY A 62 1.81 0.52 8.70
N LEU A 63 1.84 1.10 7.50
CA LEU A 63 2.39 0.49 6.28
C LEU A 63 3.91 0.32 6.38
N TYR A 64 4.62 1.32 6.91
CA TYR A 64 6.06 1.24 7.13
C TYR A 64 6.46 0.10 8.08
N ARG A 65 5.62 -0.19 9.08
CA ARG A 65 5.78 -1.33 10.00
C ARG A 65 5.27 -2.66 9.46
N GLY A 66 4.63 -2.67 8.28
CA GLY A 66 4.07 -3.90 7.68
C GLY A 66 2.84 -4.42 8.40
N HIS A 67 2.09 -3.57 9.11
CA HIS A 67 0.92 -4.02 9.86
C HIS A 67 -0.28 -4.34 8.94
N LYS A 68 -0.90 -5.51 9.16
CA LYS A 68 -2.10 -5.98 8.44
C LYS A 68 -3.28 -5.01 8.52
N TRP A 69 -3.48 -4.36 9.67
CA TRP A 69 -4.58 -3.42 9.86
C TRP A 69 -4.43 -2.19 8.95
N ALA A 70 -3.20 -1.72 8.70
CA ALA A 70 -2.96 -0.55 7.87
C ALA A 70 -3.31 -0.82 6.40
N TYR A 71 -3.04 -2.03 5.92
CA TYR A 71 -3.46 -2.49 4.58
C TYR A 71 -4.99 -2.43 4.43
N VAL A 72 -5.73 -2.99 5.38
CA VAL A 72 -7.20 -3.04 5.33
C VAL A 72 -7.79 -1.63 5.45
N VAL A 73 -7.30 -0.83 6.40
CA VAL A 73 -7.79 0.54 6.61
C VAL A 73 -7.50 1.41 5.39
N LEU A 74 -6.34 1.27 4.73
CA LEU A 74 -6.04 2.01 3.50
C LEU A 74 -7.07 1.71 2.40
N ILE A 75 -7.42 0.42 2.18
CA ILE A 75 -8.43 0.04 1.18
C ILE A 75 -9.79 0.68 1.51
N VAL A 76 -10.23 0.57 2.77
CA VAL A 76 -11.51 1.12 3.22
C VAL A 76 -11.55 2.64 3.03
N PHE A 77 -10.49 3.35 3.41
CA PHE A 77 -10.39 4.80 3.24
C PHE A 77 -10.33 5.20 1.76
N SER A 78 -9.62 4.46 0.91
CA SER A 78 -9.57 4.73 -0.53
C SER A 78 -10.93 4.60 -1.21
N ILE A 79 -11.70 3.57 -0.86
CA ILE A 79 -13.05 3.36 -1.41
C ILE A 79 -14.01 4.40 -0.82
N GLY A 80 -14.05 4.53 0.50
CA GLY A 80 -14.94 5.47 1.19
C GLY A 80 -14.71 6.92 0.77
N GLY A 81 -13.46 7.34 0.65
CA GLY A 81 -13.09 8.68 0.18
C GLY A 81 -13.54 8.94 -1.25
N ALA A 82 -13.40 7.96 -2.15
CA ALA A 82 -13.90 8.09 -3.52
C ALA A 82 -15.43 8.21 -3.56
N VAL A 83 -16.16 7.37 -2.82
CA VAL A 83 -17.63 7.42 -2.74
C VAL A 83 -18.12 8.78 -2.25
N VAL A 84 -17.52 9.31 -1.18
CA VAL A 84 -17.86 10.65 -0.66
C VAL A 84 -17.54 11.75 -1.68
N ALA A 85 -16.43 11.63 -2.42
CA ALA A 85 -16.06 12.59 -3.45
C ALA A 85 -17.03 12.58 -4.65
N PHE A 86 -17.50 11.40 -5.07
CA PHE A 86 -18.52 11.26 -6.11
C PHE A 86 -19.86 11.90 -5.71
N GLY A 87 -20.23 11.85 -4.43
CA GLY A 87 -21.41 12.54 -3.90
C GLY A 87 -21.36 14.06 -4.05
N ASN A 88 -20.16 14.64 -4.14
CA ASN A 88 -19.98 16.09 -4.35
C ASN A 88 -19.91 16.47 -5.83
N SER A 89 -19.04 15.80 -6.61
CA SER A 89 -19.03 15.95 -8.07
C SER A 89 -18.30 14.79 -8.74
N VAL A 90 -18.73 14.45 -9.96
CA VAL A 90 -18.11 13.37 -10.75
C VAL A 90 -16.63 13.62 -11.00
N GLN A 91 -16.26 14.86 -11.34
CA GLN A 91 -14.85 15.23 -11.55
C GLN A 91 -14.01 15.05 -10.29
N LYS A 92 -14.51 15.46 -9.11
CA LYS A 92 -13.81 15.26 -7.84
C LYS A 92 -13.69 13.77 -7.51
N GLY A 93 -14.75 13.00 -7.72
CA GLY A 93 -14.75 11.56 -7.57
C GLY A 93 -13.67 10.88 -8.41
N LEU A 94 -13.59 11.21 -9.70
CA LEU A 94 -12.56 10.66 -10.60
C LEU A 94 -11.14 11.05 -10.18
N VAL A 95 -10.90 12.30 -9.79
CA VAL A 95 -9.58 12.75 -9.31
C VAL A 95 -9.17 11.99 -8.05
N VAL A 96 -10.07 11.86 -7.08
CA VAL A 96 -9.79 11.12 -5.83
C VAL A 96 -9.57 9.64 -6.12
N LEU A 97 -10.35 9.04 -7.02
CA LEU A 97 -10.18 7.66 -7.43
C LEU A 97 -8.81 7.41 -8.07
N LEU A 98 -8.38 8.29 -8.98
CA LEU A 98 -7.07 8.20 -9.63
C LEU A 98 -5.93 8.35 -8.62
N LEU A 99 -5.99 9.34 -7.73
CA LEU A 99 -4.99 9.53 -6.67
C LEU A 99 -4.92 8.32 -5.73
N ASN A 100 -6.07 7.77 -5.35
CA ASN A 100 -6.13 6.57 -4.54
C ASN A 100 -5.56 5.36 -5.29
N ALA A 101 -5.81 5.22 -6.59
CA ALA A 101 -5.28 4.11 -7.38
C ALA A 101 -3.75 4.08 -7.41
N VAL A 102 -3.08 5.24 -7.44
CA VAL A 102 -1.61 5.35 -7.39
C VAL A 102 -1.04 4.74 -6.11
N VAL A 103 -1.76 4.80 -4.99
CA VAL A 103 -1.34 4.20 -3.72
C VAL A 103 -1.86 2.77 -3.58
N LEU A 104 -3.11 2.53 -3.98
CA LEU A 104 -3.82 1.29 -3.77
C LEU A 104 -3.23 0.16 -4.63
N VAL A 105 -2.92 0.40 -5.90
CA VAL A 105 -2.43 -0.65 -6.81
C VAL A 105 -1.09 -1.24 -6.33
N PRO A 106 -0.06 -0.46 -5.99
CA PRO A 106 1.18 -1.02 -5.43
C PRO A 106 0.96 -1.75 -4.09
N ILE A 107 0.05 -1.28 -3.25
CA ILE A 107 -0.29 -1.96 -1.99
C ILE A 107 -0.97 -3.31 -2.26
N LEU A 108 -1.92 -3.38 -3.18
CA LEU A 108 -2.56 -4.64 -3.58
C LEU A 108 -1.55 -5.62 -4.18
N MET A 109 -0.59 -5.15 -4.98
CA MET A 109 0.50 -5.98 -5.50
C MET A 109 1.40 -6.54 -4.40
N SER A 110 1.56 -5.80 -3.30
CA SER A 110 2.34 -6.22 -2.13
C SER A 110 1.54 -7.00 -1.07
N THR A 111 0.34 -7.52 -1.38
CA THR A 111 -0.47 -8.32 -0.44
C THR A 111 0.31 -9.44 0.25
N ARG A 112 1.22 -10.13 -0.48
CA ARG A 112 2.03 -11.23 0.07
C ARG A 112 2.98 -10.79 1.19
N PHE A 113 3.39 -9.51 1.20
CA PHE A 113 4.22 -8.94 2.26
C PHE A 113 3.43 -8.77 3.57
N PHE A 114 2.18 -8.31 3.48
CA PHE A 114 1.32 -8.11 4.65
C PHE A 114 0.70 -9.43 5.16
N PHE A 115 0.46 -10.39 4.27
CA PHE A 115 -0.12 -11.69 4.59
C PHE A 115 0.78 -12.82 4.08
N PRO A 116 1.91 -13.11 4.76
CA PRO A 116 2.73 -14.27 4.42
C PRO A 116 1.89 -15.55 4.56
N ARG A 117 1.90 -16.40 3.53
CA ARG A 117 1.24 -17.71 3.60
C ARG A 117 1.97 -18.54 4.65
N GLU A 118 1.23 -19.06 5.63
CA GLU A 118 1.77 -20.08 6.53
C GLU A 118 2.26 -21.26 5.68
N GLN A 119 3.58 -21.44 5.61
CA GLN A 119 4.16 -22.69 5.14
C GLN A 119 3.74 -23.75 6.16
N LYS A 120 2.76 -24.59 5.78
CA LYS A 120 2.45 -25.79 6.55
C LYS A 120 3.77 -26.56 6.73
N PRO A 121 4.16 -26.93 7.96
CA PRO A 121 5.36 -27.73 8.15
C PRO A 121 5.20 -29.01 7.33
N ASP A 122 6.22 -29.30 6.52
CA ASP A 122 6.27 -30.50 5.69
C ASP A 122 6.21 -31.74 6.59
N LEU A 123 5.00 -32.27 6.78
CA LEU A 123 4.69 -33.51 7.50
C LEU A 123 5.43 -34.74 6.92
N ARG A 124 6.15 -34.57 5.79
CA ARG A 124 6.99 -35.59 5.17
C ARG A 124 8.23 -35.98 5.98
N LEU A 125 8.65 -35.18 6.97
CA LEU A 125 9.79 -35.53 7.83
C LEU A 125 9.40 -36.31 9.10
N THR A 126 8.12 -36.35 9.48
CA THR A 126 7.68 -37.03 10.72
C THR A 126 7.31 -38.50 10.52
N MET A 127 7.11 -38.96 9.28
CA MET A 127 6.82 -40.38 8.98
C MET A 127 8.05 -41.23 8.64
N LYS A 128 9.26 -40.66 8.68
CA LYS A 128 10.50 -41.41 8.41
C LYS A 128 11.22 -41.92 9.67
N SER A 129 10.58 -41.82 10.85
CA SER A 129 11.16 -42.22 12.14
C SER A 129 10.30 -43.21 12.94
N ILE A 130 9.45 -44.01 12.29
CA ILE A 130 8.75 -45.14 12.92
C ILE A 130 9.09 -46.41 12.16
#